data_AF-A0A149ZSW3-F1
#
_entry.id   AF-A0A149ZSW3-F1
#
_cell.length_a   1.000
_cell.length_b   1.000
_cell.length_c   1.000
_cell.angle_alpha   90.00
_cell.angle_beta   90.00
_cell.angle_gamma   90.00
#
_symmetry.space_group_name_H-M   'P 1'
#
loop_
_entity.id
_entity.type
_entity.pdbx_description
1 polymer ?
#
loop_
_entity_poly.entity_id
_entity_poly.type
_entity_poly.pdbx_seq_one_letter_code
_entity_poly.pdbx_strand_id
1 'polypeptide(L)'
;MTRHPSTVADWSDDRRKARLHATRLGHQWQKFGRTRRFLAAVALGTVPLLLAGGQYWVHDVQPERERLALTQPQIHEVYDAQSPADHDTAVVDLVGLGNKDATDTARTLSSYDRIGRVWAVQYDNGGIDTKVISELIATRAADEGIDNIVLSGHSMGGVVALEVAQHIYEDTDANLIGVVLDCTPVDLHAVRAGSRDSGEDMLRWIGWLPGARESRTMRLLVETAARQSRFLDTKSDWYPHVDVDEFRDVLDEVLTEKVLSEDVASNGLIESQFKTIVASGAIDNLKSLAVETDDKPRPGIVFVRPRAGWKDPVVDVDYTQKILVEQSGGTDGALLVAKLDGTGHANPNQQPVAYNEAIVGRIVPFLQPMFDEVAVTSDAAGGRR
;
A
#
# COMPACT_ATOMS: atom_id res chain seq x y z
N MET A 1 -57.71 38.91 21.17
CA MET A 1 -57.81 37.87 20.12
C MET A 1 -59.28 37.71 19.76
N THR A 2 -59.72 38.28 18.64
CA THR A 2 -61.08 38.10 18.11
C THR A 2 -60.96 37.30 16.81
N ARG A 3 -61.40 36.03 16.82
CA ARG A 3 -61.50 35.22 15.61
C ARG A 3 -62.67 35.74 14.76
N HIS A 4 -62.39 36.13 13.52
CA HIS A 4 -63.43 36.39 12.53
C HIS A 4 -64.15 35.06 12.16
N PRO A 5 -65.48 35.06 11.98
CA PRO A 5 -66.22 33.85 11.63
C PRO A 5 -65.91 33.47 10.18
N SER A 6 -65.29 32.31 9.98
CA SER A 6 -65.04 31.75 8.65
C SER A 6 -66.32 31.08 8.13
N THR A 7 -66.91 31.62 7.06
CA THR A 7 -67.99 30.96 6.32
C THR A 7 -67.43 30.17 5.12
N VAL A 8 -68.15 29.13 4.69
CA VAL A 8 -67.76 28.17 3.63
C VAL A 8 -67.37 28.80 2.29
N ALA A 9 -67.71 30.08 2.05
CA ALA A 9 -67.30 30.87 0.89
C ALA A 9 -65.85 31.44 0.97
N ASP A 10 -65.11 31.23 2.06
CA ASP A 10 -63.72 31.71 2.22
C ASP A 10 -62.64 30.86 1.52
N TRP A 11 -63.05 29.84 0.75
CA TRP A 11 -62.16 28.97 -0.02
C TRP A 11 -61.84 29.53 -1.42
N SER A 12 -61.37 30.77 -1.50
CA SER A 12 -60.82 31.30 -2.76
C SER A 12 -59.35 30.86 -2.88
N ASP A 13 -59.04 30.05 -3.90
CA ASP A 13 -57.70 29.50 -4.11
C ASP A 13 -56.66 30.63 -4.31
N ASP A 14 -57.09 31.78 -4.84
CA ASP A 14 -56.26 32.99 -4.97
C ASP A 14 -55.93 33.64 -3.62
N ARG A 15 -56.87 33.70 -2.66
CA ARG A 15 -56.57 34.16 -1.30
C ARG A 15 -55.68 33.16 -0.57
N ARG A 16 -55.84 31.86 -0.86
CA ARG A 16 -54.96 30.82 -0.33
C ARG A 16 -53.54 30.98 -0.86
N LYS A 17 -53.36 31.18 -2.17
CA LYS A 17 -52.07 31.48 -2.81
C LYS A 17 -51.48 32.78 -2.28
N ALA A 18 -52.27 33.85 -2.17
CA ALA A 18 -51.81 35.14 -1.64
C ALA A 18 -51.36 35.03 -0.17
N ARG A 19 -52.11 34.32 0.68
CA ARG A 19 -51.69 34.04 2.07
C ARG A 19 -50.43 33.17 2.12
N LEU A 20 -50.34 32.12 1.30
CA LEU A 20 -49.14 31.28 1.20
C LEU A 20 -47.92 32.08 0.72
N HIS A 21 -48.10 33.01 -0.21
CA HIS A 21 -47.05 33.92 -0.66
C HIS A 21 -46.64 34.91 0.44
N ALA A 22 -47.59 35.41 1.23
CA ALA A 22 -47.34 36.30 2.36
C ALA A 22 -46.65 35.61 3.55
N THR A 23 -46.85 34.30 3.72
CA THR A 23 -46.20 33.49 4.77
C THR A 23 -44.86 32.88 4.35
N ARG A 24 -44.40 33.07 3.11
CA ARG A 24 -43.09 32.58 2.68
C ARG A 24 -41.97 33.36 3.36
N LEU A 25 -40.96 32.64 3.84
CA LEU A 25 -39.71 33.20 4.38
C LEU A 25 -39.12 34.24 3.41
N GLY A 26 -38.89 35.46 3.90
CA GLY A 26 -38.34 36.57 3.10
C GLY A 26 -39.34 37.32 2.21
N HIS A 27 -40.65 37.24 2.48
CA HIS A 27 -41.68 37.99 1.74
C HIS A 27 -41.48 39.52 1.77
N GLN A 28 -41.01 40.07 2.89
CA GLN A 28 -40.79 41.51 3.09
C GLN A 28 -39.53 42.07 2.42
N TRP A 29 -38.70 41.23 1.80
CA TRP A 29 -37.46 41.67 1.14
C TRP A 29 -37.75 42.23 -0.26
N GLN A 30 -38.08 43.52 -0.33
CA GLN A 30 -38.47 44.19 -1.58
C GLN A 30 -37.28 44.58 -2.49
N LYS A 31 -36.10 44.91 -1.91
CA LYS A 31 -34.84 45.12 -2.65
C LYS A 31 -33.94 43.90 -2.52
N PHE A 32 -33.39 43.43 -3.65
CA PHE A 32 -32.56 42.21 -3.76
C PHE A 32 -33.23 40.93 -3.22
N GLY A 33 -34.57 40.88 -3.16
CA GLY A 33 -35.33 39.78 -2.53
C GLY A 33 -35.08 38.40 -3.14
N ARG A 34 -34.88 38.32 -4.47
CA ARG A 34 -34.51 37.06 -5.14
C ARG A 34 -33.13 36.58 -4.71
N THR A 35 -32.14 37.45 -4.74
CA THR A 35 -30.75 37.14 -4.32
C THR A 35 -30.69 36.75 -2.84
N ARG A 36 -31.37 37.49 -1.96
CA ARG A 36 -31.39 37.18 -0.53
C ARG A 36 -32.10 35.87 -0.21
N ARG A 37 -33.20 35.54 -0.90
CA ARG A 37 -33.87 34.24 -0.75
C ARG A 37 -33.01 33.09 -1.27
N PHE A 38 -32.32 33.28 -2.39
CA PHE A 38 -31.35 32.30 -2.90
C PHE A 38 -30.22 32.09 -1.88
N LEU A 39 -29.61 33.16 -1.36
CA LEU A 39 -28.58 33.06 -0.33
C LEU A 39 -29.08 32.39 0.96
N ALA A 40 -30.31 32.70 1.40
CA ALA A 40 -30.90 32.05 2.56
C ALA A 40 -31.19 30.57 2.32
N ALA A 41 -31.66 30.19 1.13
CA ALA A 41 -31.87 28.80 0.75
C ALA A 41 -30.55 28.03 0.65
N VAL A 42 -29.51 28.65 0.07
CA VAL A 42 -28.15 28.10 0.04
C VAL A 42 -27.64 27.94 1.47
N ALA A 43 -27.68 28.98 2.30
CA ALA A 43 -27.21 28.92 3.68
C ALA A 43 -27.93 27.82 4.49
N LEU A 44 -29.26 27.73 4.40
CA LEU A 44 -30.04 26.68 5.05
C LEU A 44 -29.71 25.28 4.49
N GLY A 45 -29.44 25.16 3.20
CA GLY A 45 -28.97 23.92 2.57
C GLY A 45 -27.54 23.55 2.97
N THR A 46 -26.68 24.53 3.27
CA THR A 46 -25.31 24.30 3.72
C THR A 46 -25.25 23.81 5.18
N VAL A 47 -26.22 24.16 6.03
CA VAL A 47 -26.27 23.69 7.43
C VAL A 47 -26.21 22.15 7.55
N PRO A 48 -27.08 21.36 6.92
CA PRO A 48 -26.99 19.90 7.01
C PRO A 48 -25.69 19.35 6.41
N LEU A 49 -25.15 19.97 5.35
CA LEU A 49 -23.83 19.61 4.79
C LEU A 49 -22.69 19.84 5.79
N LEU A 50 -22.68 20.97 6.49
CA LEU A 50 -21.68 21.27 7.52
C LEU A 50 -21.83 20.37 8.74
N LEU A 51 -23.07 20.06 9.13
CA LEU A 51 -23.33 19.11 10.21
C LEU A 51 -22.85 17.71 9.83
N ALA A 52 -23.16 17.23 8.63
CA ALA A 52 -22.68 15.94 8.13
C ALA A 52 -21.14 15.91 8.03
N GLY A 53 -20.52 16.97 7.50
CA GLY A 53 -19.07 17.10 7.43
C GLY A 53 -18.42 17.17 8.81
N GLY A 54 -19.04 17.86 9.76
CA GLY A 54 -18.58 17.91 11.15
C GLY A 54 -18.70 16.56 11.86
N GLN A 55 -19.79 15.82 11.63
CA GLN A 55 -19.95 14.46 12.16
C GLN A 55 -18.93 13.50 11.57
N TYR A 56 -18.71 13.54 10.25
CA TYR A 56 -17.64 12.82 9.57
C TYR A 56 -16.26 13.16 10.17
N TRP A 57 -15.98 14.44 10.38
CA TRP A 57 -14.70 14.86 10.95
C TRP A 57 -14.49 14.36 12.38
N VAL A 58 -15.49 14.52 13.25
CA VAL A 58 -15.37 14.18 14.69
C VAL A 58 -15.39 12.68 14.95
N HIS A 59 -16.16 11.91 14.16
CA HIS A 59 -16.37 10.49 14.43
C HIS A 59 -15.52 9.55 13.58
N ASP A 60 -14.98 10.03 12.45
CA ASP A 60 -14.16 9.21 11.54
C ASP A 60 -12.74 9.77 11.43
N VAL A 61 -12.59 11.01 10.95
CA VAL A 61 -11.27 11.58 10.62
C VAL A 61 -10.40 11.88 11.84
N GLN A 62 -10.92 12.62 12.83
CA GLN A 62 -10.11 13.10 13.95
C GLN A 62 -9.61 11.96 14.83
N PRO A 63 -10.43 10.98 15.27
CA PRO A 63 -9.96 9.88 16.09
C PRO A 63 -8.92 9.03 15.37
N GLU A 64 -9.13 8.79 14.07
CA GLU A 64 -8.17 8.03 13.27
C GLU A 64 -6.88 8.82 13.06
N ARG A 65 -6.94 10.13 12.83
CA ARG A 65 -5.74 10.98 12.76
C ARG A 65 -4.92 10.95 14.05
N GLU A 66 -5.59 10.98 15.21
CA GLU A 66 -4.94 10.85 16.52
C GLU A 66 -4.32 9.46 16.68
N ARG A 67 -5.00 8.40 16.23
CA ARG A 67 -4.48 7.03 16.23
C ARG A 67 -3.24 6.88 15.35
N LEU A 68 -3.27 7.41 14.13
CA LEU A 68 -2.18 7.35 13.16
C LEU A 68 -0.96 8.20 13.59
N ALA A 69 -1.16 9.28 14.35
CA ALA A 69 -0.06 10.09 14.87
C ALA A 69 0.81 9.36 15.92
N LEU A 70 0.34 8.23 16.45
CA LEU A 70 1.03 7.42 17.46
C LEU A 70 1.67 6.16 16.88
N THR A 71 1.48 5.87 15.59
CA THR A 71 2.10 4.70 14.97
C THR A 71 3.54 5.02 14.56
N GLN A 72 4.39 4.00 14.63
CA GLN A 72 5.81 4.06 14.27
C GLN A 72 6.16 2.72 13.59
N PRO A 73 7.16 2.69 12.70
CA PRO A 73 7.59 1.43 12.11
C PRO A 73 8.18 0.53 13.20
N GLN A 74 7.97 -0.78 13.07
CA GLN A 74 8.45 -1.78 14.02
C GLN A 74 9.05 -2.97 13.28
N ILE A 75 9.97 -3.67 13.93
CA ILE A 75 10.52 -4.93 13.46
C ILE A 75 10.06 -6.03 14.40
N HIS A 76 9.40 -7.04 13.86
CA HIS A 76 9.00 -8.24 14.57
C HIS A 76 9.98 -9.37 14.25
N GLU A 77 10.45 -10.07 15.27
CA GLU A 77 11.21 -11.30 15.07
C GLU A 77 10.24 -12.46 14.86
N VAL A 78 10.46 -13.24 13.80
CA VAL A 78 9.55 -14.30 13.37
C VAL A 78 10.18 -15.67 13.57
N TYR A 79 11.41 -15.85 13.10
CA TYR A 79 12.20 -17.07 13.28
C TYR A 79 13.62 -16.72 13.71
N ASP A 80 14.20 -17.58 14.54
CA ASP A 80 15.64 -17.62 14.75
C ASP A 80 16.32 -18.33 13.57
N ALA A 81 17.63 -18.17 13.41
CA ALA A 81 18.38 -18.87 12.37
C ALA A 81 18.40 -20.38 12.63
N GLN A 82 18.35 -21.18 11.56
CA GLN A 82 18.38 -22.64 11.68
C GLN A 82 19.72 -23.16 12.22
N SER A 83 20.81 -22.48 11.83
CA SER A 83 22.18 -22.85 12.17
C SER A 83 22.85 -21.72 12.95
N PRO A 84 23.60 -22.01 14.04
CA PRO A 84 24.38 -21.02 14.77
C PRO A 84 25.36 -20.20 13.91
N ALA A 85 25.79 -20.76 12.77
CA ALA A 85 26.69 -20.08 11.84
C ALA A 85 26.02 -18.90 11.10
N ASP A 86 24.69 -18.90 11.03
CA ASP A 86 23.91 -17.92 10.26
C ASP A 86 23.24 -16.87 11.19
N HIS A 87 23.60 -16.86 12.49
CA HIS A 87 23.03 -15.93 13.48
C HIS A 87 23.46 -14.47 13.26
N ASP A 88 24.55 -14.25 12.54
CA ASP A 88 25.08 -12.93 12.17
C ASP A 88 24.34 -12.32 10.96
N THR A 89 23.29 -12.98 10.49
CA THR A 89 22.54 -12.61 9.30
C THR A 89 21.06 -12.40 9.63
N ALA A 90 20.48 -11.30 9.14
CA ALA A 90 19.05 -11.04 9.19
C ALA A 90 18.42 -11.11 7.79
N VAL A 91 17.31 -11.85 7.66
CA VAL A 91 16.42 -11.78 6.50
C VAL A 91 15.20 -10.95 6.88
N VAL A 92 15.04 -9.78 6.26
CA VAL A 92 13.99 -8.82 6.62
C VAL A 92 12.92 -8.80 5.54
N ASP A 93 11.69 -9.17 5.89
CA ASP A 93 10.54 -9.17 4.98
C ASP A 93 9.75 -7.86 5.03
N LEU A 94 9.41 -7.35 3.85
CA LEU A 94 8.70 -6.10 3.62
C LEU A 94 7.41 -6.38 2.85
N VAL A 95 6.27 -5.97 3.42
CA VAL A 95 4.96 -6.31 2.87
C VAL A 95 4.55 -5.41 1.70
N GLY A 96 3.75 -5.98 0.80
CA GLY A 96 3.16 -5.29 -0.35
C GLY A 96 1.94 -4.42 -0.04
N LEU A 97 1.43 -3.78 -1.10
CA LEU A 97 0.33 -2.81 -1.06
C LEU A 97 -0.89 -3.32 -0.30
N GLY A 98 -1.47 -2.47 0.55
CA GLY A 98 -2.72 -2.75 1.27
C GLY A 98 -2.54 -3.46 2.62
N ASN A 99 -1.33 -3.92 2.92
CA ASN A 99 -0.97 -4.51 4.21
C ASN A 99 -0.02 -3.59 4.98
N LYS A 100 -0.12 -3.64 6.31
CA LYS A 100 0.78 -2.86 7.20
C LYS A 100 1.95 -3.70 7.73
N ASP A 101 1.79 -5.02 7.84
CA ASP A 101 2.68 -5.91 8.60
C ASP A 101 3.09 -7.11 7.73
N ALA A 102 4.40 -7.40 7.68
CA ALA A 102 4.96 -8.53 6.95
C ALA A 102 4.95 -9.86 7.74
N THR A 103 4.58 -9.86 9.02
CA THR A 103 4.73 -11.02 9.92
C THR A 103 4.08 -12.29 9.38
N ASP A 104 2.87 -12.21 8.84
CA ASP A 104 2.18 -13.38 8.30
C ASP A 104 2.84 -13.93 7.03
N THR A 105 3.38 -13.05 6.18
CA THR A 105 4.14 -13.44 4.99
C THR A 105 5.45 -14.11 5.39
N ALA A 106 6.19 -13.50 6.33
CA ALA A 106 7.43 -14.05 6.87
C ALA A 106 7.21 -15.43 7.53
N ARG A 107 6.11 -15.62 8.27
CA ARG A 107 5.73 -16.93 8.84
C ARG A 107 5.50 -18.00 7.80
N THR A 108 5.04 -17.61 6.61
CA THR A 108 4.81 -18.54 5.51
C THR A 108 6.13 -18.92 4.82
N LEU A 109 7.11 -18.03 4.81
CA LEU A 109 8.42 -18.18 4.19
C LEU A 109 9.45 -18.76 5.17
N SER A 110 9.10 -19.83 5.87
CA SER A 110 9.91 -20.40 6.96
C SER A 110 11.34 -20.75 6.54
N SER A 111 11.57 -21.13 5.28
CA SER A 111 12.90 -21.53 4.78
C SER A 111 13.91 -20.39 4.70
N TYR A 112 13.50 -19.14 4.95
CA TYR A 112 14.44 -18.05 5.16
C TYR A 112 15.27 -18.23 6.45
N ASP A 113 14.82 -19.08 7.39
CA ASP A 113 15.62 -19.49 8.56
C ASP A 113 16.97 -20.14 8.19
N ARG A 114 17.10 -20.63 6.95
CA ARG A 114 18.33 -21.20 6.39
C ARG A 114 19.35 -20.17 5.91
N ILE A 115 18.96 -18.91 5.85
CA ILE A 115 19.84 -17.79 5.48
C ILE A 115 20.24 -17.03 6.75
N GLY A 116 19.33 -16.91 7.72
CA GLY A 116 19.59 -16.23 8.98
C GLY A 116 18.32 -16.02 9.78
N ARG A 117 18.35 -15.06 10.71
CA ARG A 117 17.22 -14.70 11.57
C ARG A 117 16.17 -13.98 10.75
N VAL A 118 14.91 -14.39 10.84
CA VAL A 118 13.82 -13.84 10.01
C VAL A 118 13.09 -12.76 10.76
N TRP A 119 13.11 -11.56 10.20
CA TRP A 119 12.45 -10.38 10.71
C TRP A 119 11.35 -9.93 9.74
N ALA A 120 10.30 -9.32 10.29
CA ALA A 120 9.21 -8.74 9.54
C ALA A 120 9.07 -7.26 9.89
N VAL A 121 8.97 -6.41 8.86
CA VAL A 121 8.70 -4.98 9.06
C VAL A 121 7.20 -4.75 9.14
N GLN A 122 6.79 -4.04 10.18
CA GLN A 122 5.49 -3.38 10.25
C GLN A 122 5.69 -1.89 9.95
N TYR A 123 5.00 -1.37 8.93
CA TYR A 123 5.09 0.03 8.55
C TYR A 123 4.37 0.96 9.53
N ASP A 124 4.80 2.23 9.52
CA ASP A 124 4.01 3.30 10.11
C ASP A 124 2.72 3.48 9.30
N ASN A 125 1.60 3.53 10.01
CA ASN A 125 0.30 3.69 9.42
C ASN A 125 0.08 5.13 8.93
N GLY A 126 0.93 6.09 9.30
CA GLY A 126 0.98 7.46 8.77
C GLY A 126 1.63 7.60 7.38
N GLY A 127 2.46 6.63 6.97
CA GLY A 127 3.19 6.65 5.70
C GLY A 127 4.46 5.80 5.72
N ILE A 128 5.18 5.76 4.60
CA ILE A 128 6.46 5.05 4.47
C ILE A 128 7.59 6.06 4.37
N ASP A 129 8.56 5.95 5.28
CA ASP A 129 9.86 6.59 5.21
C ASP A 129 10.93 5.50 5.18
N THR A 130 11.47 5.25 3.99
CA THR A 130 12.43 4.19 3.68
C THR A 130 13.75 4.38 4.41
N LYS A 131 14.17 5.63 4.63
CA LYS A 131 15.36 5.96 5.41
C LYS A 131 15.18 5.63 6.88
N VAL A 132 14.02 5.96 7.46
CA VAL A 132 13.72 5.58 8.85
C VAL A 132 13.66 4.05 8.99
N ILE A 133 13.11 3.34 8.01
CA ILE A 133 13.08 1.87 8.01
C ILE A 133 14.51 1.29 7.92
N SER A 134 15.37 1.81 7.04
CA SER A 134 16.76 1.35 6.96
C SER A 134 17.56 1.62 8.22
N GLU A 135 17.38 2.80 8.84
CA GLU A 135 18.02 3.15 10.12
C GLU A 135 17.54 2.23 11.25
N LEU A 136 16.25 1.91 11.28
CA LEU A 136 15.67 0.97 12.25
C LEU A 136 16.26 -0.44 12.09
N ILE A 137 16.36 -0.93 10.85
CA ILE A 137 16.96 -2.24 10.54
C ILE A 137 18.44 -2.26 10.93
N ALA A 138 19.21 -1.25 10.52
CA ALA A 138 20.65 -1.19 10.79
C ALA A 138 20.96 -1.02 12.28
N THR A 139 20.18 -0.20 13.00
CA THR A 139 20.33 -0.04 14.45
C THR A 139 20.06 -1.35 15.17
N ARG A 140 18.96 -2.05 14.81
CA ARG A 140 18.65 -3.35 15.38
C ARG A 140 19.72 -4.40 15.07
N ALA A 141 20.23 -4.42 13.83
CA ALA A 141 21.29 -5.32 13.43
C ALA A 141 22.56 -5.08 14.28
N ALA A 142 22.97 -3.83 14.46
CA ALA A 142 24.11 -3.48 15.31
C ALA A 142 23.90 -3.87 16.78
N ASP A 143 22.70 -3.65 17.33
CA ASP A 143 22.36 -4.01 18.72
C ASP A 143 22.39 -5.52 18.95
N GLU A 144 22.04 -6.31 17.92
CA GLU A 144 21.98 -7.78 17.98
C GLU A 144 23.25 -8.47 17.44
N GLY A 145 24.27 -7.71 17.02
CA GLY A 145 25.52 -8.25 16.48
C GLY A 145 25.35 -8.96 15.14
N ILE A 146 24.44 -8.45 14.31
CA ILE A 146 24.18 -8.91 12.95
C ILE A 146 24.91 -8.00 11.98
N ASP A 147 25.76 -8.60 11.15
CA ASP A 147 26.58 -7.87 10.18
C ASP A 147 26.00 -7.95 8.76
N ASN A 148 25.19 -8.99 8.48
CA ASN A 148 24.71 -9.32 7.15
C ASN A 148 23.18 -9.16 7.04
N ILE A 149 22.72 -8.51 5.98
CA ILE A 149 21.30 -8.22 5.75
C ILE A 149 20.86 -8.72 4.38
N VAL A 150 19.76 -9.48 4.35
CA VAL A 150 19.01 -9.82 3.13
C VAL A 150 17.62 -9.20 3.24
N LEU A 151 17.20 -8.45 2.23
CA LEU A 151 15.86 -7.88 2.19
C LEU A 151 14.96 -8.72 1.29
N SER A 152 13.73 -8.97 1.69
CA SER A 152 12.71 -9.66 0.91
C SER A 152 11.49 -8.77 0.80
N GLY A 153 10.93 -8.63 -0.39
CA GLY A 153 9.73 -7.81 -0.58
C GLY A 153 8.82 -8.35 -1.65
N HIS A 154 7.54 -8.51 -1.30
CA HIS A 154 6.50 -8.94 -2.22
C HIS A 154 5.79 -7.74 -2.88
N SER A 155 5.66 -7.79 -4.20
CA SER A 155 5.01 -6.77 -5.02
C SER A 155 5.61 -5.40 -4.71
N MET A 156 4.80 -4.42 -4.34
CA MET A 156 5.27 -3.11 -3.89
C MET A 156 6.24 -3.17 -2.69
N GLY A 157 6.17 -4.18 -1.82
CA GLY A 157 7.12 -4.38 -0.73
C GLY A 157 8.55 -4.53 -1.26
N GLY A 158 8.72 -5.07 -2.46
CA GLY A 158 10.03 -5.13 -3.13
C GLY A 158 10.54 -3.77 -3.62
N VAL A 159 9.66 -2.81 -3.93
CA VAL A 159 10.06 -1.43 -4.26
C VAL A 159 10.61 -0.75 -3.01
N VAL A 160 9.89 -0.89 -1.89
CA VAL A 160 10.34 -0.41 -0.58
C VAL A 160 11.67 -1.09 -0.20
N ALA A 161 11.79 -2.40 -0.42
CA ALA A 161 13.02 -3.15 -0.17
C ALA A 161 14.20 -2.64 -0.98
N LEU A 162 14.03 -2.24 -2.25
CA LEU A 162 15.10 -1.66 -3.07
C LEU A 162 15.57 -0.30 -2.58
N GLU A 163 14.65 0.54 -2.11
CA GLU A 163 15.01 1.85 -1.58
C GLU A 163 15.68 1.74 -0.19
N VAL A 164 15.16 0.85 0.67
CA VAL A 164 15.80 0.49 1.95
C VAL A 164 17.17 -0.14 1.70
N ALA A 165 17.30 -1.01 0.69
CA ALA A 165 18.58 -1.61 0.29
C ALA A 165 19.62 -0.55 -0.05
N GLN A 166 19.25 0.45 -0.86
CA GLN A 166 20.15 1.53 -1.21
C GLN A 166 20.64 2.26 0.06
N HIS A 167 19.73 2.64 0.96
CA HIS A 167 20.12 3.31 2.20
C HIS A 167 21.02 2.44 3.10
N ILE A 168 20.75 1.14 3.23
CA ILE A 168 21.62 0.24 3.98
C ILE A 168 23.01 0.16 3.31
N TYR A 169 23.04 0.01 2.00
CA TYR A 169 24.26 -0.14 1.23
C TYR A 169 25.14 1.10 1.28
N GLU A 170 24.55 2.29 1.09
CA GLU A 170 25.25 3.58 0.98
C GLU A 170 25.46 4.29 2.33
N ASP A 171 24.49 4.20 3.26
CA ASP A 171 24.45 5.07 4.45
C ASP A 171 24.79 4.35 5.77
N THR A 172 25.00 3.03 5.77
CA THR A 172 25.24 2.25 7.01
C THR A 172 26.49 1.38 6.92
N ASP A 173 26.96 0.81 8.04
CA ASP A 173 28.10 -0.11 8.05
C ASP A 173 27.69 -1.58 7.77
N ALA A 174 26.40 -1.90 7.75
CA ALA A 174 25.93 -3.27 7.53
C ALA A 174 26.19 -3.75 6.10
N ASN A 175 26.44 -5.05 5.95
CA ASN A 175 26.64 -5.70 4.66
C ASN A 175 25.29 -6.10 4.07
N LEU A 176 24.92 -5.48 2.96
CA LEU A 176 23.75 -5.90 2.20
C LEU A 176 24.16 -7.08 1.29
N ILE A 177 23.69 -8.28 1.61
CA ILE A 177 24.01 -9.50 0.86
C ILE A 177 23.13 -9.64 -0.37
N GLY A 178 21.85 -9.32 -0.24
CA GLY A 178 20.94 -9.41 -1.37
C GLY A 178 19.54 -8.88 -1.14
N VAL A 179 18.80 -8.75 -2.24
CA VAL A 179 17.41 -8.29 -2.29
C VAL A 179 16.56 -9.28 -3.08
N VAL A 180 15.56 -9.85 -2.43
CA VAL A 180 14.56 -10.75 -3.03
C VAL A 180 13.33 -9.93 -3.42
N LEU A 181 13.10 -9.84 -4.72
CA LEU A 181 12.00 -9.15 -5.37
C LEU A 181 10.97 -10.18 -5.82
N ASP A 182 9.87 -10.31 -5.10
CA ASP A 182 8.80 -11.23 -5.47
C ASP A 182 7.69 -10.51 -6.23
N CYS A 183 7.61 -10.72 -7.54
CA CYS A 183 6.63 -10.07 -8.43
C CYS A 183 6.62 -8.54 -8.32
N THR A 184 7.76 -7.95 -7.97
CA THR A 184 7.93 -6.51 -7.77
C THR A 184 7.84 -5.75 -9.08
N PRO A 185 6.99 -4.71 -9.20
CA PRO A 185 7.04 -3.79 -10.33
C PRO A 185 8.25 -2.86 -10.18
N VAL A 186 9.12 -2.81 -11.19
CA VAL A 186 10.30 -1.91 -11.19
C VAL A 186 9.98 -0.48 -11.63
N ASP A 187 8.80 -0.25 -12.20
CA ASP A 187 8.25 1.07 -12.51
C ASP A 187 6.73 0.98 -12.73
N LEU A 188 6.10 2.11 -13.05
CA LEU A 188 4.67 2.17 -13.32
C LEU A 188 4.27 1.45 -14.63
N HIS A 189 5.20 1.26 -15.58
CA HIS A 189 4.94 0.52 -16.82
C HIS A 189 4.89 -0.99 -16.58
N ALA A 190 5.58 -1.47 -15.54
CA ALA A 190 5.48 -2.84 -15.07
C ALA A 190 4.11 -3.15 -14.43
N VAL A 191 3.30 -2.15 -14.05
CA VAL A 191 1.95 -2.38 -13.54
C VAL A 191 0.97 -2.51 -14.71
N ARG A 192 0.22 -3.61 -14.78
CA ARG A 192 -0.77 -3.82 -15.84
C ARG A 192 -1.89 -2.76 -15.77
N ALA A 193 -2.38 -2.36 -16.94
CA ALA A 193 -3.29 -1.22 -17.10
C ALA A 193 -4.50 -1.26 -16.13
N GLY A 194 -5.19 -2.40 -15.99
CA GLY A 194 -6.35 -2.49 -15.08
C GLY A 194 -6.02 -2.20 -13.61
N SER A 195 -4.87 -2.68 -13.14
CA SER A 195 -4.39 -2.47 -11.76
C SER A 195 -3.87 -1.05 -11.57
N ARG A 196 -3.19 -0.51 -12.58
CA ARG A 196 -2.71 0.88 -12.59
C ARG A 196 -3.88 1.87 -12.54
N ASP A 197 -4.86 1.70 -13.42
CA ASP A 197 -6.02 2.59 -13.51
C ASP A 197 -6.83 2.57 -12.20
N SER A 198 -6.96 1.38 -11.57
CA SER A 198 -7.62 1.24 -10.26
C SER A 198 -6.86 2.00 -9.15
N GLY A 199 -5.53 1.95 -9.16
CA GLY A 199 -4.69 2.69 -8.21
C GLY A 199 -4.72 4.21 -8.43
N GLU A 200 -4.71 4.66 -9.68
CA GLU A 200 -4.87 6.09 -10.04
C GLU A 200 -6.25 6.62 -9.65
N ASP A 201 -7.31 5.84 -9.88
CA ASP A 201 -8.66 6.20 -9.46
C ASP A 201 -8.77 6.30 -7.94
N MET A 202 -8.20 5.35 -7.20
CA MET A 202 -8.13 5.39 -5.74
C MET A 202 -7.43 6.67 -5.25
N LEU A 203 -6.27 7.02 -5.83
CA LEU A 203 -5.57 8.27 -5.49
C LEU A 203 -6.40 9.52 -5.79
N ARG A 204 -7.10 9.55 -6.92
CA ARG A 204 -7.96 10.67 -7.31
C ARG A 204 -9.07 10.89 -6.29
N TRP A 205 -9.69 9.81 -5.80
CA TRP A 205 -10.74 9.88 -4.79
C TRP A 205 -10.22 10.33 -3.42
N ILE A 206 -9.05 9.83 -2.99
CA ILE A 206 -8.41 10.26 -1.74
C ILE A 206 -8.06 11.76 -1.82
N GLY A 207 -7.60 12.25 -2.96
CA GLY A 207 -7.22 13.66 -3.15
C GLY A 207 -8.37 14.67 -3.17
N TRP A 208 -9.60 14.26 -3.50
CA TRP A 208 -10.76 15.16 -3.60
C TRP A 208 -11.46 15.43 -2.27
N LEU A 209 -11.29 14.55 -1.28
CA LEU A 209 -12.10 14.56 -0.06
C LEU A 209 -11.22 14.87 1.17
N PRO A 210 -11.44 16.02 1.84
CA PRO A 210 -10.69 16.37 3.05
C PRO A 210 -10.81 15.27 4.11
N GLY A 211 -9.69 14.83 4.67
CA GLY A 211 -9.64 13.77 5.69
C GLY A 211 -9.78 12.34 5.15
N ALA A 212 -9.82 12.13 3.82
CA ALA A 212 -9.97 10.80 3.23
C ALA A 212 -8.77 9.88 3.50
N ARG A 213 -7.57 10.45 3.68
CA ARG A 213 -6.35 9.72 4.07
C ARG A 213 -6.49 9.05 5.44
N GLU A 214 -7.27 9.67 6.33
CA GLU A 214 -7.50 9.22 7.69
C GLU A 214 -8.90 8.64 7.88
N SER A 215 -9.74 8.50 6.84
CA SER A 215 -11.12 8.06 6.99
C SER A 215 -11.31 6.58 6.69
N ARG A 216 -11.86 5.83 7.65
CA ARG A 216 -12.24 4.41 7.46
C ARG A 216 -13.52 4.27 6.65
N THR A 217 -14.46 5.21 6.81
CA THR A 217 -15.70 5.20 6.02
C THR A 217 -15.42 5.48 4.54
N MET A 218 -14.49 6.39 4.25
CA MET A 218 -14.09 6.69 2.89
C MET A 218 -13.39 5.51 2.23
N ARG A 219 -12.58 4.76 3.00
CA ARG A 219 -11.98 3.51 2.53
C ARG A 219 -13.04 2.53 2.03
N LEU A 220 -14.06 2.25 2.84
CA LEU A 220 -15.18 1.37 2.47
C LEU A 220 -15.82 1.83 1.16
N LEU A 221 -16.09 3.14 1.03
CA LEU A 221 -16.72 3.71 -0.16
C LEU A 221 -15.82 3.60 -1.41
N VAL A 222 -14.52 3.90 -1.29
CA VAL A 222 -13.55 3.83 -2.38
C VAL A 222 -13.33 2.38 -2.81
N GLU A 223 -13.14 1.47 -1.87
CA GLU A 223 -12.94 0.04 -2.14
C GLU A 223 -14.18 -0.62 -2.74
N THR A 224 -15.38 -0.17 -2.35
CA THR A 224 -16.65 -0.60 -2.95
C THR A 224 -16.82 0.00 -4.35
N ALA A 225 -16.51 1.28 -4.55
CA ALA A 225 -16.60 1.94 -5.85
C ALA A 225 -15.58 1.40 -6.86
N ALA A 226 -14.39 0.99 -6.43
CA ALA A 226 -13.39 0.34 -7.28
C ALA A 226 -13.87 -1.03 -7.79
N ARG A 227 -14.70 -1.73 -7.00
CA ARG A 227 -15.31 -3.02 -7.34
C ARG A 227 -16.66 -2.88 -8.04
N GLN A 228 -17.04 -1.66 -8.44
CA GLN A 228 -18.35 -1.39 -9.05
C GLN A 228 -18.63 -2.24 -10.29
N SER A 229 -17.62 -2.66 -11.04
CA SER A 229 -17.79 -3.53 -12.21
C SER A 229 -18.29 -4.95 -11.89
N ARG A 230 -18.19 -5.40 -10.63
CA ARG A 230 -18.75 -6.70 -10.19
C ARG A 230 -20.27 -6.62 -10.00
N PHE A 231 -20.77 -5.50 -9.48
CA PHE A 231 -22.18 -5.34 -9.13
C PHE A 231 -22.95 -4.36 -10.01
N LEU A 232 -22.29 -3.60 -10.90
CA LEU A 232 -22.93 -2.77 -11.92
C LEU A 232 -22.73 -3.41 -13.29
N ASP A 233 -23.77 -4.06 -13.80
CA ASP A 233 -23.80 -4.48 -15.19
C ASP A 233 -24.07 -3.26 -16.09
N THR A 234 -23.03 -2.82 -16.78
CA THR A 234 -23.07 -1.73 -17.77
C THR A 234 -23.22 -2.23 -19.20
N LYS A 235 -23.30 -3.56 -19.41
CA LYS A 235 -23.42 -4.18 -20.75
C LYS A 235 -24.85 -4.51 -21.16
N SER A 236 -25.84 -4.26 -20.31
CA SER A 236 -27.25 -4.45 -20.62
C SER A 236 -27.87 -3.17 -21.21
N ASP A 237 -28.26 -3.24 -22.49
CA ASP A 237 -28.61 -2.13 -23.42
C ASP A 237 -29.82 -1.23 -23.07
N TRP A 238 -30.28 -1.17 -21.81
CA TRP A 238 -31.48 -0.36 -21.50
C TRP A 238 -31.52 0.31 -20.11
N TYR A 239 -30.92 -0.24 -19.05
CA TYR A 239 -30.70 0.47 -17.76
C TYR A 239 -29.55 -0.17 -16.97
N PRO A 240 -28.71 0.60 -16.25
CA PRO A 240 -27.72 0.04 -15.32
C PRO A 240 -28.43 -0.79 -14.25
N HIS A 241 -28.10 -2.08 -14.15
CA HIS A 241 -28.62 -2.94 -13.10
C HIS A 241 -27.58 -3.08 -11.99
N VAL A 242 -27.99 -2.81 -10.75
CA VAL A 242 -27.20 -3.10 -9.56
C VAL A 242 -27.57 -4.50 -9.11
N ASP A 243 -26.63 -5.44 -9.19
CA ASP A 243 -26.75 -6.72 -8.51
C ASP A 243 -26.61 -6.48 -7.00
N VAL A 244 -27.73 -6.49 -6.29
CA VAL A 244 -27.80 -6.13 -4.87
C VAL A 244 -27.18 -7.21 -3.99
N ASP A 245 -27.15 -8.47 -4.44
CA ASP A 245 -26.57 -9.57 -3.67
C ASP A 245 -25.04 -9.58 -3.83
N GLU A 246 -24.52 -9.40 -5.05
CA GLU A 246 -23.08 -9.19 -5.27
C GLU A 246 -22.57 -7.90 -4.59
N PHE A 247 -23.39 -6.83 -4.57
CA PHE A 247 -23.05 -5.59 -3.84
C PHE A 247 -22.96 -5.80 -2.32
N ARG A 248 -23.82 -6.65 -1.75
CA ARG A 248 -23.76 -7.00 -0.32
C ARG A 248 -22.55 -7.86 -0.01
N ASP A 249 -22.24 -8.83 -0.86
CA ASP A 249 -21.06 -9.67 -0.71
C ASP A 249 -19.77 -8.85 -0.82
N VAL A 250 -19.70 -7.91 -1.76
CA VAL A 250 -18.59 -6.94 -1.87
C VAL A 250 -18.51 -6.05 -0.64
N LEU A 251 -19.64 -5.58 -0.09
CA LEU A 251 -19.65 -4.77 1.13
C LEU A 251 -19.19 -5.57 2.36
N ASP A 252 -19.60 -6.83 2.49
CA ASP A 252 -19.25 -7.70 3.62
C ASP A 252 -17.79 -8.15 3.54
N GLU A 253 -17.30 -8.45 2.34
CA GLU A 253 -15.87 -8.69 2.01
C GLU A 253 -15.03 -7.48 2.42
N VAL A 254 -15.41 -6.27 2.00
CA VAL A 254 -14.66 -5.04 2.31
C VAL A 254 -14.76 -4.67 3.81
N LEU A 255 -15.91 -4.82 4.44
CA LEU A 255 -16.07 -4.55 5.88
C LEU A 255 -15.24 -5.51 6.73
N THR A 256 -15.32 -6.81 6.45
CA THR A 256 -14.71 -7.86 7.28
C THR A 256 -13.21 -7.98 7.02
N GLU A 257 -12.78 -7.96 5.76
CA GLU A 257 -11.37 -8.19 5.40
C GLU A 257 -10.53 -6.91 5.33
N LYS A 258 -11.16 -5.73 5.11
CA LYS A 258 -10.43 -4.48 4.78
C LYS A 258 -10.66 -3.32 5.75
N VAL A 259 -11.75 -3.31 6.51
CA VAL A 259 -12.06 -2.21 7.45
C VAL A 259 -11.93 -2.62 8.91
N LEU A 260 -12.26 -3.88 9.25
CA LEU A 260 -12.27 -4.38 10.63
C LEU A 260 -11.02 -5.18 11.03
N SER A 261 -10.21 -5.64 10.07
CA SER A 261 -8.96 -6.35 10.38
C SER A 261 -7.88 -5.38 10.87
N GLU A 262 -7.13 -5.79 11.89
CA GLU A 262 -6.08 -4.97 12.49
C GLU A 262 -4.89 -4.77 11.54
N ASP A 263 -4.64 -5.69 10.61
CA ASP A 263 -3.43 -5.72 9.75
C ASP A 263 -3.55 -4.97 8.41
N VAL A 264 -4.65 -4.26 8.25
CA VAL A 264 -4.92 -3.54 7.01
C VAL A 264 -4.31 -2.14 7.04
N ALA A 265 -3.60 -1.76 5.98
CA ALA A 265 -2.94 -0.45 5.85
C ALA A 265 -3.96 0.70 5.82
N SER A 266 -3.70 1.83 6.49
CA SER A 266 -4.54 3.03 6.38
C SER A 266 -4.61 3.57 4.93
N ASN A 267 -5.60 4.41 4.59
CA ASN A 267 -5.64 5.05 3.27
C ASN A 267 -4.40 5.92 3.02
N GLY A 268 -3.90 6.60 4.06
CA GLY A 268 -2.66 7.38 4.00
C GLY A 268 -1.44 6.50 3.72
N LEU A 269 -1.36 5.31 4.33
CA LEU A 269 -0.30 4.33 4.07
C LEU A 269 -0.43 3.77 2.65
N ILE A 270 -1.62 3.38 2.19
CA ILE A 270 -1.87 2.91 0.82
C ILE A 270 -1.52 3.97 -0.22
N GLU A 271 -1.87 5.23 0.03
CA GLU A 271 -1.46 6.34 -0.82
C GLU A 271 0.07 6.50 -0.84
N SER A 272 0.73 6.40 0.32
CA SER A 272 2.20 6.47 0.40
C SER A 272 2.84 5.34 -0.41
N GLN A 273 2.36 4.12 -0.19
CA GLN A 273 2.70 2.89 -0.87
C GLN A 273 2.59 3.01 -2.40
N PHE A 274 1.47 3.54 -2.91
CA PHE A 274 1.29 3.75 -4.34
C PHE A 274 2.14 4.91 -4.87
N LYS A 275 2.28 6.01 -4.11
CA LYS A 275 3.18 7.12 -4.45
C LYS A 275 4.62 6.65 -4.54
N THR A 276 5.06 5.74 -3.68
CA THR A 276 6.37 5.11 -3.78
C THR A 276 6.53 4.41 -5.12
N ILE A 277 5.53 3.71 -5.67
CA ILE A 277 5.61 3.12 -7.03
C ILE A 277 5.71 4.19 -8.13
N VAL A 278 4.88 5.24 -8.06
CA VAL A 278 4.83 6.29 -9.08
C VAL A 278 6.08 7.16 -9.07
N ALA A 279 6.60 7.45 -7.87
CA ALA A 279 7.83 8.21 -7.67
C ALA A 279 9.08 7.33 -7.74
N SER A 280 8.92 6.00 -7.72
CA SER A 280 10.02 5.05 -7.59
C SER A 280 10.99 5.20 -8.75
N GLY A 281 12.19 5.65 -8.39
CA GLY A 281 13.41 5.39 -9.14
C GLY A 281 13.94 4.00 -8.84
N ALA A 282 13.11 2.94 -8.70
CA ALA A 282 13.62 1.59 -8.42
C ALA A 282 14.65 1.12 -9.46
N ILE A 283 14.55 1.60 -10.70
CA ILE A 283 15.60 1.44 -11.72
C ILE A 283 16.91 2.14 -11.30
N ASP A 284 16.84 3.34 -10.74
CA ASP A 284 18.01 4.07 -10.26
C ASP A 284 18.57 3.47 -8.97
N ASN A 285 17.72 2.96 -8.06
CA ASN A 285 18.14 2.19 -6.89
C ASN A 285 18.83 0.89 -7.34
N LEU A 286 18.32 0.20 -8.37
CA LEU A 286 19.00 -0.98 -8.93
C LEU A 286 20.36 -0.62 -9.53
N LYS A 287 20.50 0.56 -10.16
CA LYS A 287 21.78 1.03 -10.69
C LYS A 287 22.76 1.37 -9.57
N SER A 288 22.32 1.96 -8.46
CA SER A 288 23.21 2.23 -7.33
C SER A 288 23.72 0.93 -6.70
N LEU A 289 22.85 -0.07 -6.54
CA LEU A 289 23.23 -1.41 -6.07
C LEU A 289 24.13 -2.18 -7.07
N ALA A 290 24.14 -1.80 -8.36
CA ALA A 290 24.98 -2.43 -9.37
C ALA A 290 26.43 -1.91 -9.39
N VAL A 291 26.75 -0.90 -8.58
CA VAL A 291 28.08 -0.30 -8.45
C VAL A 291 28.67 -0.63 -7.08
N GLU A 292 29.95 -1.00 -7.03
CA GLU A 292 30.67 -1.19 -5.76
C GLU A 292 30.84 0.15 -5.03
N THR A 293 30.51 0.17 -3.75
CA THR A 293 30.61 1.35 -2.88
C THR A 293 31.50 1.00 -1.68
N ASP A 294 32.47 1.86 -1.36
CA ASP A 294 33.22 1.87 -0.08
C ASP A 294 33.53 0.49 0.52
N ASP A 295 34.30 -0.32 -0.21
CA ASP A 295 34.75 -1.66 0.20
C ASP A 295 33.61 -2.69 0.42
N LYS A 296 32.39 -2.45 -0.06
CA LYS A 296 31.29 -3.43 -0.05
C LYS A 296 31.12 -4.10 -1.42
N PRO A 297 30.99 -5.43 -1.47
CA PRO A 297 30.67 -6.13 -2.71
C PRO A 297 29.23 -5.85 -3.12
N ARG A 298 28.93 -6.13 -4.39
CA ARG A 298 27.60 -5.88 -4.94
C ARG A 298 26.60 -6.89 -4.38
N PRO A 299 25.43 -6.45 -3.89
CA PRO A 299 24.40 -7.36 -3.42
C PRO A 299 23.81 -8.20 -4.56
N GLY A 300 23.41 -9.42 -4.23
CA GLY A 300 22.64 -10.28 -5.13
C GLY A 300 21.20 -9.81 -5.29
N ILE A 301 20.70 -9.74 -6.52
CA ILE A 301 19.30 -9.49 -6.83
C ILE A 301 18.62 -10.81 -7.19
N VAL A 302 17.52 -11.12 -6.53
CA VAL A 302 16.74 -12.33 -6.77
C VAL A 302 15.34 -11.93 -7.21
N PHE A 303 14.95 -12.26 -8.43
CA PHE A 303 13.60 -12.01 -8.92
C PHE A 303 12.77 -13.29 -8.89
N VAL A 304 11.80 -13.35 -7.99
CA VAL A 304 10.81 -14.43 -7.90
C VAL A 304 9.60 -14.04 -8.74
N ARG A 305 9.15 -14.96 -9.59
CA ARG A 305 8.01 -14.75 -10.48
C ARG A 305 7.32 -16.05 -10.86
N PRO A 306 6.05 -16.01 -11.32
CA PRO A 306 5.45 -17.14 -12.02
C PRO A 306 6.27 -17.54 -13.24
N ARG A 307 6.28 -18.85 -13.51
CA ARG A 307 6.88 -19.39 -14.73
C ARG A 307 6.28 -18.78 -15.99
N ALA A 308 4.97 -18.56 -15.98
CA ALA A 308 4.23 -17.94 -17.09
C ALA A 308 3.79 -16.53 -16.68
N GLY A 309 4.34 -15.49 -17.33
CA GLY A 309 4.11 -14.11 -16.88
C GLY A 309 2.68 -13.61 -16.99
N TRP A 310 1.87 -14.18 -17.88
CA TRP A 310 0.44 -13.87 -17.98
C TRP A 310 -0.38 -14.35 -16.77
N LYS A 311 0.17 -15.23 -15.92
CA LYS A 311 -0.49 -15.66 -14.68
C LYS A 311 -0.46 -14.59 -13.59
N ASP A 312 0.38 -13.57 -13.75
CA ASP A 312 0.36 -12.39 -12.89
C ASP A 312 -0.59 -11.34 -13.52
N PRO A 313 -1.79 -11.12 -12.96
CA PRO A 313 -2.74 -10.13 -13.47
C PRO A 313 -2.41 -8.70 -13.01
N VAL A 314 -1.46 -8.51 -12.09
CA VAL A 314 -1.14 -7.21 -11.48
C VAL A 314 0.11 -6.62 -12.12
N VAL A 315 1.18 -7.41 -12.17
CA VAL A 315 2.51 -6.98 -12.64
C VAL A 315 2.87 -7.71 -13.93
N ASP A 316 3.38 -6.95 -14.90
CA ASP A 316 4.06 -7.49 -16.05
C ASP A 316 5.46 -7.96 -15.65
N VAL A 317 5.51 -9.18 -15.12
CA VAL A 317 6.76 -9.82 -14.67
C VAL A 317 7.71 -10.15 -15.82
N ASP A 318 7.22 -10.21 -17.07
CA ASP A 318 8.07 -10.38 -18.25
C ASP A 318 8.81 -9.07 -18.57
N TYR A 319 8.11 -7.94 -18.52
CA TYR A 319 8.71 -6.62 -18.61
C TYR A 319 9.71 -6.38 -17.47
N THR A 320 9.31 -6.66 -16.23
CA THR A 320 10.17 -6.51 -15.05
C THR A 320 11.46 -7.31 -15.19
N GLN A 321 11.36 -8.60 -15.57
CA GLN A 321 12.54 -9.43 -15.78
C GLN A 321 13.48 -8.83 -16.83
N LYS A 322 12.92 -8.31 -17.93
CA LYS A 322 13.72 -7.68 -18.99
C LYS A 322 14.52 -6.49 -18.44
N ILE A 323 13.87 -5.60 -17.70
CA ILE A 323 14.55 -4.44 -17.10
C ILE A 323 15.61 -4.88 -16.10
N LEU A 324 15.31 -5.85 -15.22
CA LEU A 324 16.29 -6.36 -14.27
C LEU A 324 17.52 -6.91 -14.98
N VAL A 325 17.34 -7.74 -16.02
CA VAL A 325 18.45 -8.25 -16.84
C VAL A 325 19.28 -7.12 -17.44
N GLU A 326 18.64 -6.05 -17.93
CA GLU A 326 19.34 -4.90 -18.52
C GLU A 326 20.12 -4.08 -17.48
N GLN A 327 19.60 -3.94 -16.25
CA GLN A 327 20.21 -3.08 -15.21
C GLN A 327 21.23 -3.81 -14.33
N SER A 328 21.05 -5.10 -14.06
CA SER A 328 21.89 -5.86 -13.13
C SER A 328 23.00 -6.67 -13.82
N GLY A 329 23.22 -6.48 -15.12
CA GLY A 329 24.25 -7.18 -15.89
C GLY A 329 23.87 -8.58 -16.40
N GLY A 330 22.59 -8.95 -16.34
CA GLY A 330 22.08 -10.22 -16.85
C GLY A 330 22.52 -11.45 -16.05
N THR A 331 22.56 -12.63 -16.70
CA THR A 331 22.92 -13.92 -16.05
C THR A 331 24.38 -14.05 -15.67
N ASP A 332 25.24 -13.20 -16.24
CA ASP A 332 26.66 -13.10 -15.89
C ASP A 332 26.89 -12.04 -14.80
N GLY A 333 25.83 -11.35 -14.36
CA GLY A 333 25.82 -10.40 -13.26
C GLY A 333 25.20 -10.97 -11.98
N ALA A 334 24.87 -10.12 -11.03
CA ALA A 334 24.35 -10.51 -9.72
C ALA A 334 22.83 -10.75 -9.73
N LEU A 335 22.27 -11.42 -10.75
CA LEU A 335 20.81 -11.66 -10.86
C LEU A 335 20.45 -13.14 -10.97
N LEU A 336 19.59 -13.60 -10.05
CA LEU A 336 18.86 -14.86 -10.15
C LEU A 336 17.40 -14.59 -10.53
N VAL A 337 16.88 -15.32 -11.53
CA VAL A 337 15.43 -15.34 -11.82
C VAL A 337 14.83 -16.69 -11.42
N ALA A 338 14.09 -16.70 -10.30
CA ALA A 338 13.42 -17.87 -9.76
C ALA A 338 11.98 -17.97 -10.30
N LYS A 339 11.77 -18.85 -11.29
CA LYS A 339 10.45 -19.12 -11.88
C LYS A 339 9.71 -20.22 -11.11
N LEU A 340 8.53 -19.89 -10.57
CA LEU A 340 7.70 -20.80 -9.78
C LEU A 340 6.53 -21.37 -10.61
N ASP A 341 6.20 -22.64 -10.37
CA ASP A 341 5.05 -23.30 -10.98
C ASP A 341 3.80 -23.13 -10.12
N GLY A 342 2.64 -23.03 -10.78
CA GLY A 342 1.35 -22.93 -10.08
C GLY A 342 1.04 -21.58 -9.43
N THR A 343 1.93 -20.59 -9.51
CA THR A 343 1.75 -19.27 -8.89
C THR A 343 1.14 -18.22 -9.83
N GLY A 344 0.47 -17.21 -9.24
CA GLY A 344 -0.14 -16.02 -9.88
C GLY A 344 0.62 -14.73 -9.59
N HIS A 345 -0.01 -13.59 -9.28
CA HIS A 345 0.72 -12.45 -8.66
C HIS A 345 1.23 -12.91 -7.30
N ALA A 346 2.47 -13.40 -7.30
CA ALA A 346 2.78 -14.60 -6.55
C ALA A 346 2.65 -14.30 -5.06
N ASN A 347 1.73 -14.98 -4.38
CA ASN A 347 1.41 -14.70 -2.98
C ASN A 347 1.98 -15.86 -2.14
N PRO A 348 3.05 -15.62 -1.36
CA PRO A 348 3.65 -16.63 -0.50
C PRO A 348 2.62 -17.40 0.33
N ASN A 349 1.63 -16.70 0.89
CA ASN A 349 0.57 -17.24 1.76
C ASN A 349 -0.31 -18.27 1.06
N GLN A 350 -0.46 -18.19 -0.27
CA GLN A 350 -1.28 -19.12 -1.03
C GLN A 350 -0.50 -20.35 -1.54
N GLN A 351 0.82 -20.21 -1.73
CA GLN A 351 1.67 -21.26 -2.29
C GLN A 351 2.97 -21.46 -1.50
N PRO A 352 2.93 -21.64 -0.16
CA PRO A 352 4.13 -21.69 0.69
C PRO A 352 5.17 -22.69 0.21
N VAL A 353 4.73 -23.88 -0.21
CA VAL A 353 5.61 -24.98 -0.58
C VAL A 353 6.50 -24.59 -1.76
N ALA A 354 5.93 -24.02 -2.81
CA ALA A 354 6.68 -23.61 -4.00
C ALA A 354 7.74 -22.54 -3.69
N TYR A 355 7.42 -21.62 -2.78
CA TYR A 355 8.35 -20.59 -2.33
C TYR A 355 9.48 -21.16 -1.50
N ASN A 356 9.15 -21.94 -0.47
CA ASN A 356 10.13 -22.55 0.41
C ASN A 356 11.08 -23.47 -0.37
N GLU A 357 10.56 -24.27 -1.31
CA GLU A 357 11.40 -25.07 -2.21
C GLU A 357 12.33 -24.22 -3.08
N ALA A 358 11.86 -23.07 -3.57
CA ALA A 358 12.70 -22.15 -4.35
C ALA A 358 13.75 -21.46 -3.48
N ILE A 359 13.42 -21.09 -2.25
CA ILE A 359 14.35 -20.50 -1.28
C ILE A 359 15.51 -21.48 -1.07
N VAL A 360 15.21 -22.71 -0.66
CA VAL A 360 16.24 -23.73 -0.37
C VAL A 360 17.00 -24.15 -1.63
N GLY A 361 16.28 -24.39 -2.73
CA GLY A 361 16.86 -25.00 -3.92
C GLY A 361 17.56 -24.04 -4.88
N ARG A 362 17.32 -22.72 -4.76
CA ARG A 362 17.82 -21.73 -5.72
C ARG A 362 18.33 -20.44 -5.08
N ILE A 363 17.60 -19.86 -4.13
CA ILE A 363 17.95 -18.57 -3.54
C ILE A 363 19.14 -18.70 -2.60
N VAL A 364 19.08 -19.62 -1.64
CA VAL A 364 20.18 -19.89 -0.70
C VAL A 364 21.50 -20.18 -1.45
N PRO A 365 21.56 -21.13 -2.41
CA PRO A 365 22.79 -21.38 -3.16
C PRO A 365 23.30 -20.18 -3.98
N PHE A 366 22.41 -19.30 -4.42
CA PHE A 366 22.79 -18.12 -5.19
C PHE A 366 23.38 -17.02 -4.32
N LEU A 367 22.91 -16.85 -3.08
CA LEU A 367 23.43 -15.86 -2.15
C LEU A 367 24.73 -16.29 -1.48
N GLN A 368 24.99 -17.60 -1.38
CA GLN A 368 26.18 -18.14 -0.70
C GLN A 368 27.51 -17.49 -1.16
N PRO A 369 27.80 -17.32 -2.46
CA PRO A 369 29.05 -16.70 -2.90
C PRO A 369 29.20 -15.24 -2.45
N MET A 370 28.09 -14.51 -2.23
CA MET A 370 28.13 -13.12 -1.78
C MET A 370 28.51 -13.04 -0.30
N PHE A 371 28.05 -13.99 0.53
CA PHE A 371 28.52 -14.11 1.92
C PHE A 371 30.03 -14.34 1.97
N ASP A 372 30.55 -15.23 1.11
CA ASP A 372 31.99 -15.53 1.05
C ASP A 372 32.81 -14.30 0.61
N GLU A 373 32.30 -13.51 -0.34
CA GLU A 373 32.95 -12.29 -0.84
C GLU A 373 33.02 -11.19 0.22
N VAL A 374 31.94 -11.00 0.98
CA VAL A 374 31.91 -10.08 2.12
C VAL A 374 32.94 -10.49 3.17
N ALA A 375 32.99 -11.76 3.57
CA ALA A 375 33.94 -12.25 4.56
C ALA A 375 35.40 -11.98 4.17
N VAL A 376 35.74 -12.20 2.89
CA VAL A 376 37.09 -11.92 2.35
C VAL A 376 37.42 -10.42 2.38
N THR A 377 36.45 -9.58 2.04
CA THR A 377 36.64 -8.13 1.98
C THR A 377 36.78 -7.52 3.37
N SER A 378 35.98 -7.98 4.34
CA SER A 378 36.07 -7.59 5.75
C SER A 378 37.42 -7.98 6.38
N ASP A 379 37.92 -9.18 6.11
CA ASP A 379 39.25 -9.62 6.56
C ASP A 379 40.38 -8.77 5.97
N ALA A 380 40.28 -8.42 4.67
CA ALA A 380 41.27 -7.58 3.99
C ALA A 380 41.29 -6.13 4.51
N ALA A 381 40.14 -5.60 4.94
CA ALA A 381 40.03 -4.28 5.56
C ALA A 381 40.54 -4.28 7.02
N GLY A 382 40.26 -5.35 7.78
CA GLY A 382 40.71 -5.53 9.17
C GLY A 382 42.22 -5.73 9.31
N GLY A 383 42.87 -6.36 8.32
CA GLY A 383 44.31 -6.61 8.31
C GLY A 383 45.21 -5.40 7.98
N ARG A 384 44.64 -4.23 7.66
CA ARG A 384 45.39 -3.00 7.35
C ARG A 384 45.54 -2.02 8.52
N ARG A 385 45.18 -2.41 9.75
CA ARG A 385 45.31 -1.57 10.96
C ARG A 385 46.59 -1.82 11.74
#